data_AF-E4YKT3-F1
#
_entry.id   AF-E4YKT3-F1
#
_cell.length_a   1.000
_cell.length_b   1.000
_cell.length_c   1.000
_cell.angle_alpha   90.00
_cell.angle_beta   90.00
_cell.angle_gamma   90.00
#
_symmetry.space_group_name_H-M   'P 1'
#
loop_
_entity.id
_entity.type
_entity.pdbx_description
1 polymer ?
#
loop_
_entity_poly.entity_id
_entity_poly.type
_entity_poly.pdbx_seq_one_letter_code
_entity_poly.pdbx_strand_id
1 'polypeptide(L)'
;MKLFCLAAVVTSTVIPDFLGDGLIVNDSLIDEEYLAEALSTKEGRAFKDECVNSLSSYHRNAVEACDALVLNNKYRKNHAASEFTVPSKSTCEGAQAWSQYLADKSLAAGKPILEHSTGSERPGEGENLAWSSWSGSTMSNAVTNWQSEDVYWDFNNHADCFNEDGKTKCPACKFGPNPGEFKDCGHFTANVWKNTGTACVAKASNSLGV
;
A
#
# COMPACT_ATOMS: atom_id res chain seq x y z
N MET A 1 16.54 1.33 1.45
CA MET A 1 15.33 0.49 1.29
C MET A 1 14.40 1.24 0.35
N LYS A 2 13.90 0.60 -0.70
CA LYS A 2 12.84 1.15 -1.56
C LYS A 2 11.52 0.51 -1.12
N LEU A 3 10.40 1.22 -1.13
CA LEU A 3 9.11 0.58 -0.84
C LEU A 3 8.43 0.18 -2.14
N PHE A 4 7.67 -0.90 -2.09
CA PHE A 4 6.73 -1.31 -3.11
C PHE A 4 5.37 -1.29 -2.43
N CYS A 5 4.44 -0.53 -2.97
CA CYS A 5 3.07 -0.53 -2.48
C CYS A 5 2.23 -1.25 -3.53
N LEU A 6 1.49 -2.26 -3.11
CA LEU A 6 0.73 -3.11 -4.00
C LEU A 6 -0.75 -3.05 -3.61
N ALA A 7 -1.59 -2.61 -4.53
CA ALA A 7 -3.04 -2.69 -4.35
C ALA A 7 -3.57 -3.80 -5.27
N ALA A 8 -3.71 -5.04 -4.78
CA ALA A 8 -4.36 -6.10 -5.55
C ALA A 8 -5.89 -6.02 -5.36
N VAL A 9 -6.57 -5.22 -6.18
CA VAL A 9 -8.03 -5.06 -6.15
C VAL A 9 -8.70 -6.24 -6.88
N VAL A 10 -9.14 -7.25 -6.14
CA VAL A 10 -9.89 -8.39 -6.69
C VAL A 10 -11.29 -8.37 -6.13
N THR A 11 -12.28 -7.98 -6.92
CA THR A 11 -13.64 -7.85 -6.41
C THR A 11 -14.21 -9.24 -6.06
N SER A 12 -15.13 -9.39 -5.12
CA SER A 12 -15.83 -10.67 -4.87
C SER A 12 -17.04 -10.43 -3.97
N THR A 13 -18.21 -10.95 -4.36
CA THR A 13 -19.45 -10.88 -3.58
C THR A 13 -19.52 -11.87 -2.42
N VAL A 14 -18.52 -12.75 -2.31
CA VAL A 14 -18.37 -13.71 -1.23
C VAL A 14 -17.24 -13.17 -0.35
N ILE A 15 -17.47 -13.04 0.96
CA ILE A 15 -16.39 -12.93 1.94
C ILE A 15 -16.01 -14.39 2.27
N PRO A 16 -15.00 -15.02 1.65
CA PRO A 16 -14.57 -16.34 2.05
C PRO A 16 -13.58 -16.16 3.21
N ASP A 17 -13.29 -17.24 3.92
CA ASP A 17 -12.17 -17.30 4.87
C ASP A 17 -10.89 -16.74 4.20
N PHE A 18 -10.53 -15.51 4.57
CA PHE A 18 -9.36 -14.79 4.05
C PHE A 18 -8.11 -15.46 4.61
N LEU A 19 -7.16 -15.79 3.72
CA LEU A 19 -5.84 -16.27 4.10
C LEU A 19 -4.83 -15.29 3.51
N GLY A 20 -4.21 -14.46 4.34
CA GLY A 20 -3.15 -13.58 3.85
C GLY A 20 -2.67 -12.53 4.84
N ASP A 21 -1.54 -11.91 4.50
CA ASP A 21 -0.82 -10.93 5.33
C ASP A 21 -1.22 -9.46 5.02
N GLY A 22 -2.14 -9.22 4.08
CA GLY A 22 -2.49 -7.87 3.62
C GLY A 22 -3.84 -7.34 4.11
N LEU A 23 -4.04 -6.03 3.97
CA LEU A 23 -5.21 -5.32 4.48
C LEU A 23 -6.43 -5.42 3.55
N ILE A 24 -7.63 -5.66 4.10
CA ILE A 24 -8.89 -5.46 3.38
C ILE A 24 -9.21 -3.96 3.36
N VAL A 25 -9.46 -3.38 2.19
CA VAL A 25 -9.80 -1.97 2.07
C VAL A 25 -11.19 -1.73 2.67
N ASN A 26 -11.29 -0.80 3.61
CA ASN A 26 -12.57 -0.24 4.03
C ASN A 26 -12.98 0.85 3.03
N ASP A 27 -13.92 0.50 2.15
CA ASP A 27 -14.45 1.41 1.12
C ASP A 27 -15.27 2.58 1.70
N SER A 28 -15.55 2.58 3.01
CA SER A 28 -16.18 3.73 3.69
C SER A 28 -15.18 4.83 4.06
N LEU A 29 -13.86 4.57 3.95
CA LEU A 29 -12.85 5.61 4.15
C LEU A 29 -12.76 6.49 2.90
N ILE A 30 -13.08 7.77 3.09
CA ILE A 30 -13.10 8.77 2.04
C ILE A 30 -11.68 9.30 1.83
N ASP A 31 -11.02 8.90 0.75
CA ASP A 31 -9.69 9.37 0.34
C ASP A 31 -9.75 10.69 -0.45
N GLU A 32 -10.89 10.99 -1.08
CA GLU A 32 -11.09 12.15 -1.95
C GLU A 32 -10.76 13.49 -1.25
N GLU A 33 -11.17 13.67 0.00
CA GLU A 33 -10.90 14.89 0.78
C GLU A 33 -9.40 15.04 1.05
N TYR A 34 -8.73 13.95 1.46
CA TYR A 34 -7.29 13.97 1.74
C TYR A 34 -6.47 14.19 0.47
N LEU A 35 -6.89 13.60 -0.65
CA LEU A 35 -6.27 13.82 -1.96
C LEU A 35 -6.47 15.25 -2.44
N ALA A 36 -7.68 15.81 -2.28
CA ALA A 36 -7.96 17.20 -2.60
C ALA A 36 -7.09 18.16 -1.78
N GLU A 37 -6.91 17.88 -0.48
CA GLU A 37 -6.01 18.62 0.39
C GLU A 37 -4.55 18.52 -0.10
N ALA A 38 -4.07 17.32 -0.44
CA ALA A 38 -2.72 17.13 -0.97
C ALA A 38 -2.49 17.94 -2.26
N LEU A 39 -3.47 17.92 -3.16
CA LEU A 39 -3.45 18.62 -4.45
C LEU A 39 -3.78 20.12 -4.35
N SER A 40 -4.17 20.62 -3.17
CA SER A 40 -4.35 22.05 -2.93
C SER A 40 -3.02 22.80 -2.90
N THR A 41 -1.91 22.10 -2.59
CA THR A 41 -0.56 22.65 -2.52
C THR A 41 0.10 22.74 -3.90
N LYS A 42 1.05 23.68 -4.07
CA LYS A 42 1.80 23.81 -5.33
C LYS A 42 2.75 22.61 -5.50
N GLU A 43 3.35 22.18 -4.40
CA GLU A 43 4.29 21.06 -4.32
C GLU A 43 3.60 19.75 -4.71
N GLY A 44 2.41 19.48 -4.17
CA GLY A 44 1.61 18.29 -4.50
C GLY A 44 1.23 18.23 -5.98
N ARG A 45 0.79 19.35 -6.57
CA ARG A 45 0.48 19.40 -8.01
C ARG A 45 1.72 19.21 -8.88
N ALA A 46 2.82 19.88 -8.54
CA ALA A 46 4.07 19.76 -9.29
C ALA A 46 4.60 18.32 -9.28
N PHE A 47 4.58 17.66 -8.12
CA PHE A 47 4.95 16.25 -8.01
C PHE A 47 4.01 15.35 -8.83
N LYS A 48 2.68 15.58 -8.77
CA LYS A 48 1.71 14.81 -9.57
C LYS A 48 2.03 14.91 -11.06
N ASP A 49 2.24 16.13 -11.56
CA ASP A 49 2.49 16.37 -12.99
C ASP A 49 3.79 15.69 -13.44
N GLU A 50 4.87 15.81 -12.65
CA GLU A 50 6.15 15.14 -12.92
C GLU A 50 5.99 13.61 -12.92
N CYS A 51 5.32 13.09 -11.89
CA CYS A 51 5.05 11.66 -11.74
C CYS A 51 4.26 11.12 -12.94
N VAL A 52 3.16 11.78 -13.33
CA VAL A 52 2.32 11.33 -14.45
C VAL A 52 3.13 11.34 -15.75
N ASN A 53 3.89 12.41 -16.00
CA ASN A 53 4.74 12.50 -17.19
C ASN A 53 5.76 11.37 -17.27
N SER A 54 6.38 10.99 -16.14
CA SER A 54 7.32 9.89 -16.07
C SER A 54 6.64 8.53 -16.28
N LEU A 55 5.54 8.27 -15.57
CA LEU A 55 4.90 6.95 -15.50
C LEU A 55 4.04 6.63 -16.74
N SER A 56 3.57 7.63 -17.50
CA SER A 56 2.63 7.44 -18.61
C SER A 56 3.09 6.46 -19.70
N SER A 57 4.40 6.22 -19.83
CA SER A 57 4.95 5.32 -20.85
C SER A 57 5.02 3.85 -20.44
N TYR A 58 4.83 3.52 -19.16
CA TYR A 58 4.99 2.15 -18.65
C TYR A 58 4.01 1.75 -17.55
N HIS A 59 3.31 2.69 -16.91
CA HIS A 59 2.36 2.40 -15.85
C HIS A 59 0.93 2.38 -16.39
N ARG A 60 0.23 1.24 -16.23
CA ARG A 60 -1.13 1.04 -16.76
C ARG A 60 -2.14 2.08 -16.27
N ASN A 61 -1.98 2.52 -15.02
CA ASN A 61 -2.86 3.49 -14.35
C ASN A 61 -2.05 4.67 -13.79
N ALA A 62 -1.22 5.31 -14.63
CA ALA A 62 -0.24 6.33 -14.19
C ALA A 62 -0.86 7.45 -13.34
N VAL A 63 -2.01 8.01 -13.75
CA VAL A 63 -2.69 9.09 -13.01
C VAL A 63 -3.06 8.65 -11.60
N GLU A 64 -3.70 7.49 -11.46
CA GLU A 64 -4.16 6.96 -10.19
C GLU A 64 -2.99 6.59 -9.26
N ALA A 65 -1.92 6.01 -9.80
CA ALA A 65 -0.71 5.73 -9.04
C ALA A 65 -0.07 7.01 -8.51
N CYS A 66 -0.01 8.06 -9.32
CA CYS A 66 0.52 9.35 -8.91
C CYS A 66 -0.38 10.05 -7.88
N ASP A 67 -1.70 9.90 -7.96
CA ASP A 67 -2.62 10.35 -6.90
C ASP A 67 -2.31 9.69 -5.55
N ALA A 68 -2.11 8.36 -5.57
CA ALA A 68 -1.74 7.61 -4.37
C ALA A 68 -0.36 8.00 -3.81
N LEU A 69 0.60 8.33 -4.68
CA LEU A 69 1.94 8.79 -4.26
C LEU A 69 1.93 10.23 -3.70
N VAL A 70 1.14 11.13 -4.29
CA VAL A 70 0.91 12.48 -3.75
C VAL A 70 0.31 12.39 -2.34
N LEU A 71 -0.68 11.51 -2.17
CA LEU A 71 -1.31 11.28 -0.89
C LEU A 71 -0.35 10.69 0.15
N ASN A 72 0.50 9.73 -0.26
CA ASN A 72 1.61 9.25 0.58
C ASN A 72 2.53 10.39 1.02
N ASN A 73 2.93 11.28 0.11
CA ASN A 73 3.82 12.40 0.44
C ASN A 73 3.21 13.35 1.47
N LYS A 74 1.89 13.58 1.42
CA LYS A 74 1.17 14.30 2.49
C LYS A 74 1.31 13.60 3.83
N TYR A 75 1.05 12.29 3.90
CA TYR A 75 1.17 11.52 5.14
C TYR A 75 2.62 11.51 5.66
N ARG A 76 3.60 11.29 4.78
CA ARG A 76 5.03 11.34 5.13
C ARG A 76 5.42 12.68 5.72
N LYS A 77 4.95 13.79 5.14
CA LYS A 77 5.18 15.14 5.67
C LYS A 77 4.58 15.32 7.06
N ASN A 78 3.37 14.81 7.31
CA ASN A 78 2.75 14.84 8.64
C ASN A 78 3.55 14.07 9.70
N HIS A 79 4.35 13.08 9.28
CA HIS A 79 5.23 12.28 10.15
C HIS A 79 6.71 12.66 10.05
N ALA A 80 7.04 13.83 9.49
CA ALA A 80 8.43 14.31 9.32
C ALA A 80 9.36 13.31 8.57
N ALA A 81 8.78 12.50 7.68
CA ALA A 81 9.49 11.66 6.75
C ALA A 81 9.71 12.41 5.42
N SER A 82 10.84 12.18 4.75
CA SER A 82 11.14 12.78 3.45
C SER A 82 10.13 12.34 2.41
N GLU A 83 9.64 13.26 1.57
CA GLU A 83 8.75 12.91 0.45
C GLU A 83 9.42 11.88 -0.48
N PHE A 84 8.61 10.98 -1.04
CA PHE A 84 9.04 10.08 -2.11
C PHE A 84 9.36 10.86 -3.37
N THR A 85 10.41 10.42 -4.07
CA THR A 85 10.69 10.81 -5.45
C THR A 85 9.91 9.91 -6.42
N VAL A 86 9.75 10.38 -7.66
CA VAL A 86 9.16 9.59 -8.75
C VAL A 86 9.86 8.22 -8.85
N PRO A 87 9.11 7.10 -8.89
CA PRO A 87 9.69 5.76 -8.90
C PRO A 87 10.30 5.39 -10.25
N SER A 88 11.29 4.51 -10.20
CA SER A 88 11.85 3.92 -11.41
C SER A 88 10.87 2.98 -12.08
N LYS A 89 11.01 2.83 -13.41
CA LYS A 89 10.23 1.88 -14.20
C LYS A 89 10.27 0.46 -13.61
N SER A 90 11.46 -0.03 -13.21
CA SER A 90 11.62 -1.35 -12.60
C SER A 90 10.78 -1.55 -11.34
N THR A 91 10.66 -0.51 -10.51
CA THR A 91 9.88 -0.57 -9.28
C THR A 91 8.39 -0.66 -9.58
N CYS A 92 7.92 0.09 -10.56
CA CYS A 92 6.54 -0.01 -11.00
C CYS A 92 6.22 -1.32 -11.73
N GLU A 93 7.15 -1.86 -12.53
CA GLU A 93 6.98 -3.15 -13.19
C GLU A 93 6.90 -4.30 -12.17
N GLY A 94 7.73 -4.28 -11.12
CA GLY A 94 7.65 -5.26 -10.04
C GLY A 94 6.30 -5.21 -9.30
N ALA A 95 5.84 -4.01 -8.94
CA ALA A 95 4.52 -3.84 -8.32
C ALA A 95 3.37 -4.28 -9.25
N GLN A 96 3.45 -3.98 -10.54
CA GLN A 96 2.42 -4.40 -11.49
C GLN A 96 2.42 -5.92 -11.71
N ALA A 97 3.60 -6.54 -11.77
CA ALA A 97 3.74 -7.98 -11.94
C ALA A 97 3.21 -8.75 -10.73
N TRP A 98 3.54 -8.30 -9.51
CA TRP A 98 3.09 -8.97 -8.30
C TRP A 98 1.58 -8.80 -8.05
N SER A 99 1.02 -7.64 -8.37
CA SER A 99 -0.44 -7.43 -8.30
C SER A 99 -1.18 -8.34 -9.29
N GLN A 100 -0.66 -8.48 -10.51
CA GLN A 100 -1.24 -9.41 -11.48
C GLN A 100 -1.09 -10.86 -11.02
N TYR A 101 0.06 -11.25 -10.46
CA TYR A 101 0.29 -12.58 -9.91
C TYR A 101 -0.73 -12.92 -8.81
N LEU A 102 -0.92 -12.04 -7.83
CA LEU A 102 -1.90 -12.24 -6.75
C LEU A 102 -3.34 -12.28 -7.27
N ALA A 103 -3.66 -11.46 -8.29
CA ALA A 103 -4.97 -11.50 -8.95
C ALA A 103 -5.18 -12.86 -9.64
N ASP A 104 -4.24 -13.33 -10.46
CA ASP A 104 -4.36 -14.60 -11.18
C ASP A 104 -4.41 -15.79 -10.19
N LYS A 105 -3.59 -15.75 -9.15
CA LYS A 105 -3.57 -16.76 -8.08
C LYS A 105 -4.90 -16.81 -7.33
N SER A 106 -5.46 -15.65 -6.98
CA SER A 106 -6.77 -15.56 -6.34
C SER A 106 -7.88 -16.15 -7.22
N LEU A 107 -7.87 -15.81 -8.51
CA LEU A 107 -8.84 -16.35 -9.48
C LEU A 107 -8.75 -17.87 -9.57
N ALA A 108 -7.54 -18.41 -9.70
CA ALA A 108 -7.31 -19.86 -9.79
C ALA A 108 -7.74 -20.59 -8.51
N ALA A 109 -7.58 -19.97 -7.34
CA ALA A 109 -8.00 -20.53 -6.06
C ALA A 109 -9.49 -20.34 -5.74
N GLY A 110 -10.21 -19.52 -6.51
CA GLY A 110 -11.61 -19.16 -6.24
C GLY A 110 -11.81 -18.35 -4.95
N LYS A 111 -10.75 -17.75 -4.40
CA LYS A 111 -10.78 -16.95 -3.17
C LYS A 111 -9.64 -15.93 -3.14
N PRO A 112 -9.74 -14.84 -2.36
CA PRO A 112 -8.66 -13.87 -2.20
C PRO A 112 -7.39 -14.53 -1.65
N ILE A 113 -6.26 -14.22 -2.27
CA ILE A 113 -4.92 -14.57 -1.79
C ILE A 113 -4.09 -13.30 -1.76
N LEU A 114 -3.60 -12.95 -0.56
CA LEU A 114 -2.62 -11.90 -0.35
C LEU A 114 -1.42 -12.51 0.36
N GLU A 115 -0.30 -12.58 -0.34
CA GLU A 115 0.96 -13.05 0.22
C GLU A 115 2.08 -12.13 -0.21
N HIS A 116 3.02 -11.92 0.69
CA HIS A 116 4.18 -11.12 0.39
C HIS A 116 5.09 -11.81 -0.62
N SER A 117 5.66 -11.04 -1.55
CA SER A 117 6.78 -11.53 -2.33
C SER A 117 7.98 -11.82 -1.43
N THR A 118 8.79 -12.80 -1.81
CA THR A 118 10.00 -13.17 -1.06
C THR A 118 11.09 -12.13 -1.20
N GLY A 119 12.03 -12.09 -0.26
CA GLY A 119 13.19 -11.18 -0.34
C GLY A 119 14.06 -11.40 -1.59
N SER A 120 14.02 -12.60 -2.21
CA SER A 120 14.67 -12.86 -3.50
C SER A 120 13.92 -12.29 -4.70
N GLU A 121 12.61 -12.17 -4.62
CA GLU A 121 11.76 -11.58 -5.68
C GLU A 121 11.79 -10.05 -5.63
N ARG A 122 12.06 -9.47 -4.45
CA ARG A 122 12.13 -8.02 -4.20
C ARG A 122 13.34 -7.59 -3.34
N PRO A 123 14.58 -7.77 -3.83
CA PRO A 123 15.79 -7.59 -3.03
C PRO A 123 15.96 -6.14 -2.54
N GLY A 124 15.90 -5.96 -1.22
CA GLY A 124 16.11 -4.66 -0.56
C GLY A 124 14.88 -3.75 -0.55
N GLU A 125 13.71 -4.34 -0.81
CA GLU A 125 12.46 -3.63 -1.02
C GLU A 125 11.42 -4.01 0.06
N GLY A 126 10.71 -3.02 0.61
CA GLY A 126 9.54 -3.24 1.48
C GLY A 126 8.27 -3.47 0.67
N GLU A 127 7.22 -4.02 1.27
CA GLU A 127 5.96 -4.29 0.56
C GLU A 127 4.73 -4.03 1.42
N ASN A 128 3.76 -3.29 0.89
CA ASN A 128 2.40 -3.20 1.43
C ASN A 128 1.42 -3.88 0.48
N LEU A 129 0.44 -4.61 1.02
CA LEU A 129 -0.59 -5.30 0.27
C LEU A 129 -1.98 -4.79 0.66
N ALA A 130 -2.85 -4.61 -0.32
CA ALA A 130 -4.27 -4.33 -0.10
C ALA A 130 -5.13 -5.17 -1.02
N TRP A 131 -6.31 -5.54 -0.55
CA TRP A 131 -7.36 -6.21 -1.31
C TRP A 131 -8.71 -5.54 -1.10
N SER A 132 -9.53 -5.49 -2.13
CA SER A 132 -10.91 -5.00 -2.02
C SER A 132 -11.87 -5.84 -2.85
N SER A 133 -13.05 -6.08 -2.29
CA SER A 133 -14.19 -6.68 -2.98
C SER A 133 -14.95 -5.70 -3.89
N TRP A 134 -14.55 -4.42 -3.98
CA TRP A 134 -15.24 -3.38 -4.75
C TRP A 134 -14.41 -2.83 -5.93
N SER A 135 -15.04 -2.72 -7.11
CA SER A 135 -14.32 -2.38 -8.36
C SER A 135 -14.02 -0.90 -8.48
N GLY A 136 -14.68 -0.09 -7.64
CA GLY A 136 -14.39 1.32 -7.48
C GLY A 136 -13.19 1.62 -6.58
N SER A 137 -12.62 0.64 -5.87
CA SER A 137 -11.48 0.91 -4.98
C SER A 137 -10.27 1.39 -5.78
N THR A 138 -9.70 2.48 -5.30
CA THR A 138 -8.55 3.14 -5.90
C THR A 138 -7.25 2.80 -5.17
N MET A 139 -6.12 3.09 -5.81
CA MET A 139 -4.81 3.05 -5.15
C MET A 139 -4.73 4.02 -3.97
N SER A 140 -5.43 5.16 -4.03
CA SER A 140 -5.51 6.14 -2.94
C SER A 140 -6.34 5.61 -1.75
N ASN A 141 -7.38 4.81 -2.00
CA ASN A 141 -8.10 4.10 -0.93
C ASN A 141 -7.16 3.14 -0.18
N ALA A 142 -6.36 2.35 -0.91
CA ALA A 142 -5.38 1.44 -0.31
C ALA A 142 -4.36 2.18 0.56
N VAL A 143 -3.77 3.27 0.03
CA VAL A 143 -2.81 4.11 0.75
C VAL A 143 -3.41 4.73 2.01
N THR A 144 -4.66 5.19 1.95
CA THR A 144 -5.37 5.75 3.11
C THR A 144 -5.67 4.69 4.16
N ASN A 145 -6.07 3.49 3.75
CA ASN A 145 -6.30 2.37 4.65
C ASN A 145 -5.01 1.95 5.37
N TRP A 146 -3.89 1.81 4.65
CA TRP A 146 -2.59 1.58 5.26
C TRP A 146 -2.19 2.68 6.24
N GLN A 147 -2.45 3.95 5.90
CA GLN A 147 -2.16 5.06 6.79
C GLN A 147 -3.01 5.03 8.06
N SER A 148 -4.29 4.62 7.98
CA SER A 148 -5.24 4.64 9.09
C SER A 148 -4.86 3.70 10.25
N GLU A 149 -3.88 2.81 10.03
CA GLU A 149 -3.26 2.01 11.09
C GLU A 149 -2.47 2.85 12.11
N ASP A 150 -2.21 4.14 11.82
CA ASP A 150 -1.54 5.07 12.75
C ASP A 150 -2.25 5.19 14.11
N VAL A 151 -3.57 4.96 14.16
CA VAL A 151 -4.36 4.92 15.39
C VAL A 151 -3.89 3.83 16.35
N TYR A 152 -3.30 2.77 15.81
CA TYR A 152 -2.76 1.62 16.55
C TYR A 152 -1.29 1.80 16.93
N TRP A 153 -0.61 2.83 16.41
CA TRP A 153 0.76 3.14 16.79
C TRP A 153 0.82 3.97 18.08
N ASP A 154 1.74 3.60 18.98
CA ASP A 154 2.11 4.38 20.16
C ASP A 154 3.37 5.20 19.85
N PHE A 155 3.17 6.47 19.51
CA PHE A 155 4.26 7.40 19.20
C PHE A 155 5.19 7.70 20.37
N ASN A 156 4.84 7.33 21.61
CA ASN A 156 5.72 7.48 22.77
C ASN A 156 6.58 6.23 23.02
N ASN A 157 6.28 5.13 22.32
CA ASN A 157 7.03 3.89 22.42
C ASN A 157 7.92 3.72 21.17
N HIS A 158 9.23 3.71 21.39
CA HIS A 158 10.22 3.55 20.32
C HIS A 158 10.94 2.20 20.39
N ALA A 159 10.39 1.23 21.14
CA ALA A 159 10.97 -0.10 21.19
C ALA A 159 10.83 -0.80 19.82
N ASP A 160 11.94 -1.36 19.35
CA ASP A 160 11.98 -2.13 18.12
C ASP A 160 11.08 -3.36 18.20
N CYS A 161 10.61 -3.81 17.05
CA CYS A 161 9.97 -5.12 16.95
C CYS A 161 11.00 -6.23 17.19
N PHE A 162 10.60 -7.30 17.86
CA PHE A 162 11.44 -8.47 18.12
C PHE A 162 10.65 -9.76 17.92
N ASN A 163 11.36 -10.88 17.74
CA ASN A 163 10.74 -12.20 17.69
C ASN A 163 10.64 -12.78 19.10
N GLU A 164 9.44 -13.22 19.47
CA GLU A 164 9.18 -13.96 20.69
C GLU A 164 8.20 -15.10 20.38
N ASP A 165 8.57 -16.33 20.74
CA ASP A 165 7.78 -17.55 20.50
C ASP A 165 7.36 -17.74 19.04
N GLY A 166 8.25 -17.42 18.10
CA GLY A 166 8.00 -17.55 16.66
C GLY A 166 7.01 -16.51 16.09
N LYS A 167 6.66 -15.49 16.88
CA LYS A 167 5.83 -14.36 16.46
C LYS A 167 6.63 -13.07 16.53
N THR A 168 6.47 -12.22 15.52
CA THR A 168 6.91 -10.83 15.63
C THR A 168 6.08 -10.16 16.71
N LYS A 169 6.71 -9.38 17.59
CA LYS A 169 6.05 -8.49 18.54
C LYS A 169 6.60 -7.09 18.33
N CYS A 170 5.70 -6.13 18.20
CA CYS A 170 6.03 -4.72 18.02
C CYS A 170 5.42 -3.94 19.18
N PRO A 171 6.20 -3.60 20.23
CA PRO A 171 5.65 -2.94 21.42
C PRO A 171 5.02 -1.57 21.10
N ALA A 172 5.50 -0.90 20.07
CA ALA A 172 4.96 0.35 19.57
C ALA A 172 3.62 0.18 18.83
N CYS A 173 3.22 -1.04 18.47
CA CYS A 173 1.89 -1.33 17.91
C CYS A 173 0.97 -1.84 19.02
N LYS A 174 -0.05 -1.07 19.40
CA LYS A 174 -0.93 -1.32 20.57
C LYS A 174 -1.62 -2.68 20.53
N PHE A 175 -1.82 -3.26 19.36
CA PHE A 175 -2.45 -4.57 19.18
C PHE A 175 -1.46 -5.66 18.73
N GLY A 176 -0.16 -5.35 18.68
CA GLY A 176 0.87 -6.21 18.11
C GLY A 176 0.72 -6.34 16.58
N PRO A 177 1.69 -6.95 15.87
CA PRO A 177 1.50 -7.27 14.48
C PRO A 177 0.46 -8.40 14.41
N ASN A 178 -0.70 -8.09 13.85
CA ASN A 178 -1.70 -9.07 13.44
C ASN A 178 -1.72 -9.03 11.91
N PRO A 179 -0.79 -9.75 11.24
CA PRO A 179 -0.68 -9.71 9.79
C PRO A 179 -2.05 -9.99 9.17
N GLY A 180 -2.50 -9.10 8.29
CA GLY A 180 -3.79 -9.23 7.61
C GLY A 180 -5.04 -8.78 8.39
N GLU A 181 -4.91 -8.29 9.62
CA GLU A 181 -6.03 -7.63 10.32
C GLU A 181 -5.92 -6.10 10.25
N PHE A 182 -7.06 -5.41 10.33
CA PHE A 182 -7.12 -3.95 10.46
C PHE A 182 -6.36 -3.38 11.67
N LYS A 183 -5.90 -4.22 12.61
CA LYS A 183 -5.20 -3.82 13.84
C LYS A 183 -3.67 -4.05 13.77
N ASP A 184 -3.12 -4.12 12.56
CA ASP A 184 -1.68 -4.08 12.33
C ASP A 184 -1.19 -2.62 12.30
N CYS A 185 0.12 -2.42 12.35
CA CYS A 185 0.81 -1.15 12.11
C CYS A 185 1.87 -1.26 11.01
N GLY A 186 2.09 -2.45 10.45
CA GLY A 186 3.09 -2.70 9.42
C GLY A 186 2.91 -1.81 8.19
N HIS A 187 1.66 -1.65 7.72
CA HIS A 187 1.41 -0.86 6.53
C HIS A 187 1.62 0.64 6.77
N PHE A 188 1.14 1.13 7.92
CA PHE A 188 1.39 2.52 8.35
C PHE A 188 2.88 2.80 8.45
N THR A 189 3.64 1.99 9.19
CA THR A 189 5.07 2.23 9.39
C THR A 189 5.85 2.19 8.09
N ALA A 190 5.45 1.34 7.14
CA ALA A 190 6.00 1.30 5.80
C ALA A 190 5.75 2.62 5.04
N ASN A 191 4.51 3.15 5.04
CA ASN A 191 4.16 4.44 4.40
C ASN A 191 5.07 5.58 4.88
N VAL A 192 5.36 5.65 6.18
CA VAL A 192 6.10 6.75 6.81
C VAL A 192 7.56 6.43 7.12
N TRP A 193 8.09 5.31 6.60
CA TRP A 193 9.47 4.91 6.89
C TRP A 193 10.47 5.95 6.38
N LYS A 194 11.24 6.55 7.29
CA LYS A 194 12.10 7.71 7.00
C LYS A 194 13.15 7.44 5.92
N ASN A 195 13.73 6.24 5.93
CA ASN A 195 14.81 5.87 5.01
C ASN A 195 14.32 5.36 3.65
N THR A 196 13.01 5.41 3.40
CA THR A 196 12.43 5.04 2.12
C THR A 196 12.33 6.27 1.23
N GLY A 197 13.05 6.28 0.11
CA GLY A 197 13.10 7.42 -0.80
C GLY A 197 12.11 7.36 -1.97
N THR A 198 11.54 6.20 -2.28
CA THR A 198 10.59 6.05 -3.39
C THR A 198 9.65 4.88 -3.14
N ALA A 199 8.46 4.94 -3.75
CA ALA A 199 7.48 3.87 -3.82
C ALA A 199 6.76 3.91 -5.17
N CYS A 200 6.25 2.77 -5.63
CA CYS A 200 5.25 2.73 -6.69
C CYS A 200 4.01 2.02 -6.17
N VAL A 201 2.83 2.44 -6.65
CA VAL A 201 1.55 1.80 -6.35
C VAL A 201 0.98 1.25 -7.64
N ALA A 202 0.67 -0.05 -7.69
CA ALA A 202 0.09 -0.69 -8.86
C ALA A 202 -1.13 -1.53 -8.48
N LYS A 203 -2.00 -1.78 -9.47
CA LYS A 203 -3.20 -2.60 -9.27
C LYS A 203 -3.47 -3.56 -10.41
N ALA A 204 -4.11 -4.66 -10.07
CA ALA A 204 -4.65 -5.63 -11.00
C ALA A 204 -6.00 -6.11 -10.48
N SER A 205 -6.88 -6.50 -11.41
CA SER A 205 -8.21 -7.02 -11.14
C SER A 205 -8.45 -8.28 -11.96
N ASN A 206 -9.29 -9.18 -11.43
CA ASN A 206 -9.69 -10.43 -12.08
C ASN A 206 -11.23 -10.57 -12.05
N SER A 207 -11.76 -11.65 -12.64
CA SER A 207 -13.20 -11.90 -12.75
C SER A 207 -13.89 -12.53 -11.54
N LEU A 208 -13.17 -12.87 -10.45
CA LEU A 208 -13.86 -12.96 -9.15
C LEU A 208 -14.50 -11.62 -8.83
N GLY A 209 -13.90 -10.58 -9.42
CA GLY A 209 -14.35 -9.24 -9.35
C GLY A 209 -15.17 -8.71 -10.51
N VAL A 210 -16.49 -8.64 -10.29
CA VAL A 210 -17.41 -7.80 -11.06
C VAL A 210 -17.53 -6.42 -10.41
#